data_AF-A0A512HLY5-F1
#
_entry.id   AF-A0A512HLY5-F1
#
_cell.length_a   1.000
_cell.length_b   1.000
_cell.length_c   1.000
_cell.angle_alpha   90.00
_cell.angle_beta   90.00
_cell.angle_gamma   90.00
#
_symmetry.space_group_name_H-M   'P 1'
#
loop_
_entity.id
_entity.type
_entity.pdbx_description
1 polymer ?
#
loop_
_entity_poly.entity_id
_entity_poly.type
_entity_poly.pdbx_seq_one_letter_code
_entity_poly.pdbx_strand_id
1 'polypeptide(L)'
;MRIALGSLPSEPGKRHAALRDYFCDIDAHAIDCGDGWELSLAWPADPERHVDPALAAGLAWWGGDVRYETTFAAQRRSGKLLRCLYDSWTLASWSEWMTRQSDPERQPVILHIDDHRDLGSPRLRVEMDGWSDMIGGNAVTLSDPISVTNAVTSGAIGMGSFMTPFLHRFPGCEVRHLCQPPKAQSTKIFRIEPGLVSDNLLDPLACRPSVTLRDLEPRTGPSTYLLTPNIEDWLADTQDRRYLLHIDLDYFNNRYDGDSDWSLHASPLDPPRDVIMARIDELTRVLSPPDIAARIDDVVIAFSPGFFPAEFWQEADRRLVDGLGLSDG
;
A
#
# COMPACT_ATOMS: atom_id res chain seq x y z
N MET A 1 -10.32 6.29 21.79
CA MET A 1 -9.72 7.64 21.58
C MET A 1 -10.84 8.67 21.64
N ARG A 2 -10.64 9.89 22.16
CA ARG A 2 -11.70 10.91 22.22
C ARG A 2 -11.46 12.03 21.23
N ILE A 3 -12.50 12.45 20.52
CA ILE A 3 -12.49 13.60 19.60
C ILE A 3 -13.62 14.59 19.95
N ALA A 4 -13.50 15.82 19.47
CA ALA A 4 -14.48 16.87 19.72
C ALA A 4 -15.85 16.54 19.08
N LEU A 5 -16.94 16.97 19.71
CA LEU A 5 -18.30 16.69 19.24
C LEU A 5 -18.55 17.20 17.82
N GLY A 6 -17.96 18.35 17.48
CA GLY A 6 -18.06 18.97 16.15
C GLY A 6 -17.18 18.34 15.06
N SER A 7 -16.31 17.38 15.39
CA SER A 7 -15.43 16.71 14.42
C SER A 7 -16.16 15.69 13.54
N LEU A 8 -17.35 15.25 13.93
CA LEU A 8 -18.17 14.30 13.17
C LEU A 8 -19.59 14.83 12.96
N PRO A 9 -20.25 14.47 11.84
CA PRO A 9 -21.66 14.72 11.65
C PRO A 9 -22.52 14.08 12.76
N SER A 10 -23.60 14.76 13.13
CA SER A 10 -24.58 14.21 14.09
C SER A 10 -25.45 13.11 13.45
N GLU A 11 -25.72 13.21 12.15
CA GLU A 11 -26.50 12.24 11.39
C GLU A 11 -25.73 10.90 11.26
N PRO A 12 -26.29 9.76 11.70
CA PRO A 12 -25.58 8.47 11.76
C PRO A 12 -24.96 8.02 10.43
N GLY A 13 -25.69 8.16 9.32
CA GLY A 13 -25.19 7.75 8.00
C GLY A 13 -23.99 8.57 7.54
N LYS A 14 -24.08 9.91 7.66
CA LYS A 14 -22.96 10.81 7.35
C LYS A 14 -21.77 10.62 8.28
N ARG A 15 -22.02 10.33 9.55
CA ARG A 15 -20.97 10.00 10.52
C ARG A 15 -20.23 8.73 10.14
N HIS A 16 -20.96 7.68 9.77
CA HIS A 16 -20.38 6.43 9.32
C HIS A 16 -19.54 6.63 8.05
N ALA A 17 -20.06 7.37 7.06
CA ALA A 17 -19.31 7.71 5.85
C ALA A 17 -18.02 8.48 6.17
N ALA A 18 -18.08 9.53 7.00
CA ALA A 18 -16.89 10.29 7.39
C ALA A 18 -15.84 9.44 8.10
N LEU A 19 -16.26 8.48 8.94
CA LEU A 19 -15.37 7.54 9.60
C LEU A 19 -14.75 6.55 8.61
N ARG A 20 -15.52 6.03 7.64
CA ARG A 20 -15.03 5.16 6.57
C ARG A 20 -14.03 5.87 5.66
N ASP A 21 -14.29 7.13 5.31
CA ASP A 21 -13.38 7.95 4.50
C ASP A 21 -12.05 8.18 5.23
N TYR A 22 -12.09 8.44 6.54
CA TYR A 22 -10.88 8.69 7.32
C TYR A 22 -10.12 7.40 7.69
N PHE A 23 -10.84 6.34 8.04
CA PHE A 23 -10.34 5.01 8.44
C PHE A 23 -10.70 3.94 7.41
N CYS A 24 -10.25 4.08 6.16
CA CYS A 24 -10.57 3.14 5.08
C CYS A 24 -10.28 1.66 5.44
N ASP A 25 -9.19 1.41 6.17
CA ASP A 25 -8.69 0.05 6.43
C ASP A 25 -9.14 -0.55 7.77
N ILE A 26 -9.76 0.27 8.64
CA ILE A 26 -10.08 -0.10 10.04
C ILE A 26 -11.56 0.19 10.28
N ASP A 27 -12.28 -0.69 10.97
CA ASP A 27 -13.64 -0.35 11.40
C ASP A 27 -13.57 0.67 12.54
N ALA A 28 -14.21 1.81 12.33
CA ALA A 28 -14.29 2.89 13.30
C ALA A 28 -15.74 3.12 13.72
N HIS A 29 -15.97 3.10 15.04
CA HIS A 29 -17.27 3.38 15.64
C HIS A 29 -17.15 4.57 16.59
N ALA A 30 -18.09 5.51 16.51
CA ALA A 30 -18.16 6.66 17.39
C ALA A 30 -19.33 6.51 18.38
N ILE A 31 -19.02 6.62 19.66
CA ILE A 31 -19.96 6.59 20.79
C ILE A 31 -20.10 8.01 21.32
N ASP A 32 -21.33 8.52 21.43
CA ASP A 32 -21.60 9.85 21.99
C ASP A 32 -21.42 9.82 23.51
N CYS A 33 -20.56 10.69 24.03
CA CYS A 33 -20.30 10.84 25.46
C CYS A 33 -20.81 12.19 26.03
N GLY A 34 -21.58 12.96 25.25
CA GLY A 34 -22.21 14.23 25.63
C GLY A 34 -21.39 15.48 25.28
N ASP A 35 -20.08 15.47 25.51
CA ASP A 35 -19.13 16.56 25.22
C ASP A 35 -18.16 16.23 24.07
N GLY A 36 -18.31 15.05 23.45
CA GLY A 36 -17.44 14.55 22.40
C GLY A 36 -17.79 13.13 21.97
N TRP A 37 -16.98 12.59 21.06
CA TRP A 37 -17.10 11.21 20.59
C TRP A 37 -15.96 10.37 21.14
N GLU A 38 -16.30 9.20 21.68
CA GLU A 38 -15.34 8.13 21.91
C GLU A 38 -15.28 7.22 20.68
N LEU A 39 -14.12 7.19 20.03
CA LEU A 39 -13.81 6.32 18.92
C LEU A 39 -13.28 4.97 19.41
N SER A 40 -13.93 3.89 18.97
CA SER A 40 -13.46 2.52 19.03
C SER A 40 -12.98 2.09 17.65
N LEU A 41 -11.75 1.59 17.56
CA LEU A 41 -11.12 1.14 16.32
C LEU A 41 -10.84 -0.35 16.42
N ALA A 42 -11.16 -1.10 15.36
CA ALA A 42 -10.85 -2.52 15.26
C ALA A 42 -10.53 -2.90 13.81
N TRP A 43 -9.58 -3.80 13.60
CA TRP A 43 -9.36 -4.37 12.29
C TRP A 43 -10.58 -5.20 11.86
N PRO A 44 -10.93 -5.20 10.55
CA PRO A 44 -11.98 -6.04 9.98
C PRO A 44 -11.91 -7.47 10.51
N ALA A 45 -13.02 -7.98 11.01
CA ALA A 45 -13.19 -9.39 11.32
C ALA A 45 -14.35 -10.02 10.55
N ASP A 46 -15.18 -9.19 9.91
CA ASP A 46 -16.37 -9.61 9.19
C ASP A 46 -16.00 -10.14 7.80
N PRO A 47 -16.32 -11.40 7.46
CA PRO A 47 -16.12 -11.93 6.11
C PRO A 47 -16.79 -11.09 5.02
N GLU A 48 -17.94 -10.49 5.30
CA GLU A 48 -18.67 -9.67 4.30
C GLU A 48 -17.90 -8.41 3.93
N ARG A 49 -17.05 -7.88 4.83
CA ARG A 49 -16.23 -6.70 4.55
C ARG A 49 -15.20 -6.95 3.45
N HIS A 50 -14.76 -8.20 3.26
CA HIS A 50 -13.77 -8.54 2.24
C HIS A 50 -14.39 -8.95 0.91
N VAL A 51 -15.72 -9.11 0.81
CA VAL A 51 -16.50 -9.39 -0.41
C VAL A 51 -16.07 -10.62 -1.26
N ASP A 52 -15.01 -11.32 -0.86
CA ASP A 52 -14.41 -12.46 -1.55
C ASP A 52 -14.91 -13.78 -0.94
N PRO A 53 -15.75 -14.56 -1.66
CA PRO A 53 -16.27 -15.83 -1.19
C PRO A 53 -15.21 -16.94 -1.10
N ALA A 54 -14.08 -16.81 -1.80
CA ALA A 54 -12.96 -17.75 -1.76
C ALA A 54 -11.94 -17.42 -0.67
N LEU A 55 -12.10 -16.30 0.05
CA LEU A 55 -11.12 -15.83 1.05
C LEU A 55 -10.80 -16.89 2.11
N ALA A 56 -11.78 -17.63 2.61
CA ALA A 56 -11.53 -18.71 3.58
C ALA A 56 -10.55 -19.77 3.03
N ALA A 57 -10.64 -20.11 1.74
CA ALA A 57 -9.71 -21.02 1.09
C ALA A 57 -8.33 -20.39 0.89
N GLY A 58 -8.28 -19.10 0.54
CA GLY A 58 -7.03 -18.33 0.46
C GLY A 58 -6.29 -18.27 1.80
N LEU A 59 -7.00 -17.99 2.90
CA LEU A 59 -6.43 -17.98 4.25
C LEU A 59 -5.97 -19.38 4.70
N ALA A 60 -6.68 -20.43 4.31
CA ALA A 60 -6.25 -21.80 4.56
C ALA A 60 -4.97 -22.16 3.79
N TRP A 61 -4.87 -21.73 2.52
CA TRP A 61 -3.64 -21.87 1.73
C TRP A 61 -2.48 -21.06 2.34
N TRP A 62 -2.75 -19.82 2.76
CA TRP A 62 -1.79 -19.03 3.50
C TRP A 62 -1.33 -19.88 4.69
N GLY A 63 -2.20 -20.21 5.64
CA GLY A 63 -1.87 -21.02 6.82
C GLY A 63 -1.28 -20.20 7.97
N GLY A 64 -0.69 -20.83 8.98
CA GLY A 64 -0.19 -20.12 10.17
C GLY A 64 -1.31 -19.56 11.06
N ASP A 65 -2.46 -20.26 11.10
CA ASP A 65 -3.65 -19.92 11.90
C ASP A 65 -4.21 -18.51 11.65
N VAL A 66 -3.97 -17.95 10.46
CA VAL A 66 -4.53 -16.66 10.06
C VAL A 66 -6.05 -16.78 9.92
N ARG A 67 -6.75 -15.94 10.69
CA ARG A 67 -8.19 -15.72 10.67
C ARG A 67 -8.50 -14.33 10.12
N TYR A 68 -9.77 -14.08 9.79
CA TYR A 68 -10.26 -12.78 9.29
C TYR A 68 -9.75 -11.61 10.14
N GLU A 69 -9.89 -11.68 11.46
CA GLU A 69 -9.48 -10.65 12.42
C GLU A 69 -7.96 -10.45 12.55
N THR A 70 -7.16 -11.36 11.97
CA THR A 70 -5.68 -11.31 12.00
C THR A 70 -5.07 -11.15 10.62
N THR A 71 -5.88 -11.04 9.56
CA THR A 71 -5.40 -10.88 8.18
C THR A 71 -4.48 -9.67 8.05
N PHE A 72 -4.81 -8.57 8.73
CA PHE A 72 -4.00 -7.35 8.74
C PHE A 72 -2.56 -7.60 9.21
N ALA A 73 -2.31 -8.61 10.07
CA ALA A 73 -0.99 -8.91 10.63
C ALA A 73 -0.24 -10.02 9.87
N ALA A 74 -0.87 -10.62 8.86
CA ALA A 74 -0.35 -11.77 8.16
C ALA A 74 0.77 -11.36 7.20
N GLN A 75 2.00 -11.73 7.55
CA GLN A 75 3.19 -11.53 6.73
C GLN A 75 4.17 -12.72 6.83
N ARG A 76 5.02 -12.89 5.81
CA ARG A 76 6.09 -13.89 5.75
C ARG A 76 7.32 -13.33 5.07
N ARG A 77 8.44 -13.32 5.78
CA ARG A 77 9.74 -12.93 5.25
C ARG A 77 10.55 -14.16 4.81
N SER A 78 11.08 -14.13 3.59
CA SER A 78 12.09 -15.07 3.08
C SER A 78 13.18 -14.29 2.34
N GLY A 79 14.37 -14.17 2.94
CA GLY A 79 15.46 -13.37 2.35
C GLY A 79 15.03 -11.92 2.09
N LYS A 80 15.07 -11.48 0.82
CA LYS A 80 14.61 -10.15 0.39
C LYS A 80 13.12 -10.04 0.05
N LEU A 81 12.38 -11.16 0.11
CA LEU A 81 10.95 -11.20 -0.19
C LEU A 81 10.12 -11.07 1.09
N LEU A 82 9.20 -10.11 1.12
CA LEU A 82 8.05 -10.08 2.03
C LEU A 82 6.80 -10.46 1.26
N ARG A 83 6.07 -11.46 1.76
CA ARG A 83 4.68 -11.69 1.40
C ARG A 83 3.81 -11.10 2.50
N CYS A 84 2.81 -10.32 2.17
CA CYS A 84 1.86 -9.80 3.16
C CYS A 84 0.44 -9.80 2.60
N LEU A 85 -0.55 -9.94 3.48
CA LEU A 85 -1.94 -9.75 3.05
C LEU A 85 -2.28 -8.26 2.91
N TYR A 86 -1.67 -7.38 3.70
CA TYR A 86 -1.95 -5.94 3.68
C TYR A 86 -0.73 -5.17 3.18
N ASP A 87 -0.95 -4.20 2.29
CA ASP A 87 0.14 -3.48 1.66
C ASP A 87 0.82 -2.44 2.58
N SER A 88 0.19 -2.08 3.69
CA SER A 88 0.82 -1.25 4.72
C SER A 88 2.17 -1.81 5.23
N TRP A 89 2.38 -3.13 5.14
CA TRP A 89 3.64 -3.78 5.49
C TRP A 89 4.79 -3.49 4.52
N THR A 90 4.52 -2.96 3.32
CA THR A 90 5.56 -2.54 2.38
C THR A 90 6.50 -1.52 3.01
N LEU A 91 5.96 -0.54 3.75
CA LEU A 91 6.80 0.43 4.46
C LEU A 91 7.62 -0.20 5.60
N ALA A 92 7.08 -1.18 6.31
CA ALA A 92 7.84 -1.93 7.31
C ALA A 92 9.02 -2.68 6.64
N SER A 93 8.78 -3.27 5.47
CA SER A 93 9.84 -3.91 4.69
C SER A 93 10.95 -2.94 4.30
N TRP A 94 10.57 -1.77 3.81
CA TRP A 94 11.53 -0.73 3.41
C TRP A 94 12.25 -0.13 4.60
N SER A 95 11.61 -0.05 5.76
CA SER A 95 12.26 0.31 7.02
C SER A 95 13.37 -0.68 7.38
N GLU A 96 13.11 -1.99 7.28
CA GLU A 96 14.16 -2.99 7.47
C GLU A 96 15.26 -2.87 6.41
N TRP A 97 14.91 -2.64 5.15
CA TRP A 97 15.89 -2.39 4.08
C TRP A 97 16.83 -1.23 4.41
N MET A 98 16.29 -0.11 4.93
CA MET A 98 17.09 1.04 5.35
C MET A 98 18.15 0.67 6.39
N THR A 99 17.82 -0.21 7.35
CA THR A 99 18.78 -0.65 8.38
C THR A 99 19.92 -1.50 7.82
N ARG A 100 19.74 -2.11 6.63
CA ARG A 100 20.73 -2.96 5.97
C ARG A 100 21.60 -2.19 4.97
N GLN A 101 21.25 -0.95 4.62
CA GLN A 101 22.00 -0.17 3.64
C GLN A 101 23.33 0.34 4.22
N SER A 102 24.38 0.27 3.40
CA SER A 102 25.67 0.90 3.72
C SER A 102 25.66 2.42 3.45
N ASP A 103 24.79 2.87 2.54
CA ASP A 103 24.61 4.28 2.20
C ASP A 103 23.16 4.70 2.55
N PRO A 104 22.95 5.37 3.70
CA PRO A 104 21.62 5.76 4.16
C PRO A 104 20.99 6.88 3.34
N GLU A 105 21.75 7.57 2.48
CA GLU A 105 21.25 8.68 1.65
C GLU A 105 20.95 8.26 0.21
N ARG A 106 21.20 6.98 -0.10
CA ARG A 106 20.91 6.38 -1.41
C ARG A 106 19.42 6.52 -1.76
N GLN A 107 19.15 7.10 -2.93
CA GLN A 107 17.79 7.27 -3.45
C GLN A 107 17.42 6.07 -4.36
N PRO A 108 16.57 5.12 -3.91
CA PRO A 108 16.15 4.02 -4.76
C PRO A 108 15.23 4.50 -5.88
N VAL A 109 15.00 3.63 -6.86
CA VAL A 109 13.81 3.68 -7.73
C VAL A 109 12.80 2.71 -7.14
N ILE A 110 11.58 3.17 -6.91
CA ILE A 110 10.47 2.30 -6.51
C ILE A 110 9.82 1.80 -7.80
N LEU A 111 9.85 0.48 -7.97
CA LEU A 111 9.10 -0.23 -8.99
C LEU A 111 7.76 -0.63 -8.36
N HIS A 112 6.73 0.17 -8.58
CA HIS A 112 5.37 0.03 -8.01
C HIS A 112 4.45 -0.62 -9.05
N ILE A 113 3.96 -1.83 -8.78
CA ILE A 113 2.99 -2.54 -9.62
C ILE A 113 1.70 -2.61 -8.82
N ASP A 114 0.72 -1.82 -9.20
CA ASP A 114 -0.47 -1.58 -8.36
C ASP A 114 -1.58 -0.93 -9.20
N ASP A 115 -2.84 -1.13 -8.83
CA ASP A 115 -3.96 -0.37 -9.39
C ASP A 115 -4.13 1.01 -8.69
N HIS A 116 -3.45 1.24 -7.58
CA HIS A 116 -3.51 2.42 -6.71
C HIS A 116 -2.16 3.16 -6.61
N ARG A 117 -2.21 4.39 -6.10
CA ARG A 117 -1.00 5.25 -5.97
C ARG A 117 -0.38 5.21 -4.57
N ASP A 118 -1.21 4.95 -3.56
CA ASP A 118 -0.82 4.80 -2.15
C ASP A 118 -0.13 6.02 -1.52
N LEU A 119 -0.44 7.19 -2.09
CA LEU A 119 0.03 8.51 -1.68
C LEU A 119 -0.90 9.23 -0.69
N GLY A 120 -1.84 8.51 -0.08
CA GLY A 120 -2.72 9.06 0.95
C GLY A 120 -1.94 9.68 2.11
N SER A 121 -2.60 10.56 2.86
CA SER A 121 -2.02 11.16 4.06
C SER A 121 -2.18 10.20 5.24
N PRO A 122 -1.09 9.62 5.79
CA PRO A 122 -1.19 8.71 6.91
C PRO A 122 -1.60 9.49 8.17
N ARG A 123 -2.13 8.79 9.17
CA ARG A 123 -2.58 9.34 10.45
C ARG A 123 -1.39 9.54 11.40
N LEU A 124 -0.35 10.18 10.87
CA LEU A 124 0.86 10.59 11.56
C LEU A 124 0.83 12.10 11.77
N ARG A 125 1.13 12.54 12.97
CA ARG A 125 1.32 13.96 13.30
C ARG A 125 2.78 14.33 13.11
N VAL A 126 3.02 15.49 12.51
CA VAL A 126 4.35 16.08 12.46
C VAL A 126 4.74 16.67 13.80
N GLU A 127 5.88 16.23 14.30
CA GLU A 127 6.52 16.68 15.54
C GLU A 127 7.84 17.39 15.21
N MET A 128 8.48 18.01 16.20
CA MET A 128 9.76 18.71 16.01
C MET A 128 10.87 17.80 15.46
N ASP A 129 10.91 16.54 15.92
CA ASP A 129 11.99 15.57 15.61
C ASP A 129 11.51 14.34 14.83
N GLY A 130 10.38 14.43 14.11
CA GLY A 130 9.87 13.33 13.31
C GLY A 130 8.35 13.27 13.31
N TRP A 131 7.80 12.07 13.49
CA TRP A 131 6.36 11.83 13.50
C TRP A 131 5.90 11.11 14.75
N SER A 132 4.63 11.28 15.10
CA SER A 132 3.95 10.44 16.08
C SER A 132 2.69 9.83 15.48
N ASP A 133 2.47 8.56 15.79
CA ASP A 133 1.24 7.82 15.53
C ASP A 133 0.07 8.48 16.28
N MET A 134 -0.92 9.03 15.57
CA MET A 134 -2.08 9.68 16.19
C MET A 134 -3.11 8.71 16.78
N ILE A 135 -2.96 7.41 16.51
CA ILE A 135 -3.81 6.34 17.05
C ILE A 135 -3.19 5.74 18.30
N GLY A 136 -1.98 5.21 18.19
CA GLY A 136 -1.25 4.55 19.28
C GLY A 136 -0.45 5.51 20.17
N GLY A 137 -0.21 6.75 19.74
CA GLY A 137 0.54 7.77 20.49
C GLY A 137 2.06 7.59 20.48
N ASN A 138 2.58 6.57 19.80
CA ASN A 138 4.01 6.26 19.77
C ASN A 138 4.76 7.14 18.78
N ALA A 139 6.03 7.44 19.06
CA ALA A 139 6.91 8.05 18.08
C ALA A 139 7.14 7.11 16.89
N VAL A 140 7.28 7.67 15.69
CA VAL A 140 7.48 6.94 14.44
C VAL A 140 8.72 7.47 13.74
N THR A 141 9.66 6.57 13.46
CA THR A 141 10.92 6.86 12.77
C THR A 141 11.16 5.81 11.71
N LEU A 142 11.31 6.20 10.44
CA LEU A 142 11.41 5.23 9.35
C LEU A 142 12.66 4.35 9.38
N SER A 143 13.74 4.79 10.03
CA SER A 143 14.92 3.94 10.25
C SER A 143 14.81 3.02 11.46
N ASP A 144 13.69 3.05 12.18
CA ASP A 144 13.35 2.10 13.26
C ASP A 144 12.15 1.23 12.84
N PRO A 145 12.42 0.00 12.36
CA PRO A 145 11.38 -0.92 11.91
C PRO A 145 10.31 -1.21 12.97
N ILE A 146 10.68 -1.23 14.25
CA ILE A 146 9.73 -1.50 15.33
C ILE A 146 8.70 -0.37 15.42
N SER A 147 9.15 0.88 15.34
CA SER A 147 8.24 2.03 15.35
C SER A 147 7.29 2.03 14.15
N VAL A 148 7.78 1.65 12.96
CA VAL A 148 6.97 1.54 11.73
C VAL A 148 5.95 0.41 11.86
N THR A 149 6.37 -0.76 12.32
CA THR A 149 5.46 -1.90 12.59
C THR A 149 4.36 -1.52 13.58
N ASN A 150 4.69 -0.79 14.64
CA ASN A 150 3.69 -0.31 15.59
C ASN A 150 2.67 0.63 14.94
N ALA A 151 3.12 1.56 14.09
CA ALA A 151 2.25 2.49 13.38
C ALA A 151 1.40 1.82 12.29
N VAL A 152 1.90 0.77 11.65
CA VAL A 152 1.11 -0.09 10.75
C VAL A 152 0.06 -0.87 11.55
N THR A 153 0.46 -1.45 12.69
CA THR A 153 -0.41 -2.28 13.54
C THR A 153 -1.56 -1.48 14.17
N SER A 154 -1.30 -0.24 14.59
CA SER A 154 -2.35 0.68 15.05
C SER A 154 -3.23 1.19 13.91
N GLY A 155 -2.75 1.02 12.67
CA GLY A 155 -3.36 1.53 11.44
C GLY A 155 -3.21 3.03 11.27
N ALA A 156 -2.21 3.63 11.89
CA ALA A 156 -1.81 5.01 11.61
C ALA A 156 -1.19 5.13 10.21
N ILE A 157 -0.51 4.07 9.77
CA ILE A 157 -0.05 3.90 8.39
C ILE A 157 -0.91 2.80 7.76
N GLY A 158 -1.79 3.22 6.85
CA GLY A 158 -2.70 2.34 6.11
C GLY A 158 -2.18 1.98 4.72
N MET A 159 -2.84 1.02 4.07
CA MET A 159 -2.47 0.54 2.72
C MET A 159 -2.47 1.68 1.70
N GLY A 160 -3.48 2.55 1.71
CA GLY A 160 -3.51 3.69 0.79
C GLY A 160 -2.53 4.84 1.11
N SER A 161 -1.61 4.69 2.07
CA SER A 161 -0.78 5.81 2.58
C SER A 161 0.68 5.46 2.90
N PHE A 162 1.11 4.20 2.77
CA PHE A 162 2.43 3.76 3.21
C PHE A 162 3.59 4.42 2.43
N MET A 163 3.34 4.82 1.18
CA MET A 163 4.33 5.44 0.30
C MET A 163 4.68 6.86 0.74
N THR A 164 3.71 7.60 1.28
CA THR A 164 3.87 9.01 1.66
C THR A 164 5.01 9.22 2.68
N PRO A 165 5.06 8.51 3.81
CA PRO A 165 6.20 8.57 4.73
C PRO A 165 7.55 8.35 4.01
N PHE A 166 7.64 7.34 3.15
CA PHE A 166 8.88 7.01 2.47
C PHE A 166 9.37 8.15 1.57
N LEU A 167 8.46 8.78 0.81
CA LEU A 167 8.77 9.91 -0.07
C LEU A 167 9.16 11.19 0.67
N HIS A 168 8.71 11.35 1.92
CA HIS A 168 9.21 12.42 2.80
C HIS A 168 10.65 12.17 3.24
N ARG A 169 11.04 10.92 3.52
CA ARG A 169 12.42 10.57 3.89
C ARG A 169 13.38 10.59 2.69
N PHE A 170 12.91 10.18 1.52
CA PHE A 170 13.66 10.09 0.28
C PHE A 170 13.04 11.00 -0.80
N PRO A 171 13.14 12.34 -0.68
CA PRO A 171 12.50 13.26 -1.62
C PRO A 171 13.09 13.19 -3.03
N GLY A 172 14.29 12.62 -3.20
CA GLY A 172 14.94 12.36 -4.49
C GLY A 172 14.54 11.02 -5.12
N CYS A 173 13.70 10.23 -4.45
CA CYS A 173 13.23 8.95 -4.96
C CYS A 173 12.47 9.14 -6.28
N GLU A 174 12.55 8.13 -7.13
CA GLU A 174 11.76 8.05 -8.35
C GLU A 174 10.77 6.90 -8.19
N VAL A 175 9.51 7.13 -8.52
CA VAL A 175 8.46 6.10 -8.51
C VAL A 175 8.10 5.77 -9.95
N ARG A 176 8.26 4.51 -10.32
CA ARG A 176 7.79 3.94 -11.59
C ARG A 176 6.56 3.09 -11.27
N HIS A 177 5.38 3.61 -11.60
CA HIS A 177 4.10 2.97 -11.36
C HIS A 177 3.56 2.34 -12.64
N LEU A 178 3.55 1.01 -12.67
CA LEU A 178 2.89 0.21 -13.68
C LEU A 178 1.44 -0.02 -13.22
N CYS A 179 0.48 0.51 -13.99
CA CYS A 179 -0.94 0.52 -13.65
C CYS A 179 -1.78 0.21 -14.90
N GLN A 180 -2.94 -0.42 -14.75
CA GLN A 180 -3.75 -0.84 -15.90
C GLN A 180 -4.85 0.19 -16.27
N PRO A 181 -5.37 0.15 -17.50
CA PRO A 181 -6.65 0.78 -17.81
C PRO A 181 -7.77 0.21 -16.92
N PRO A 182 -8.76 1.03 -16.51
CA PRO A 182 -8.98 2.41 -16.94
C PRO A 182 -8.18 3.46 -16.15
N LYS A 183 -7.50 3.09 -15.05
CA LYS A 183 -6.81 4.03 -14.16
C LYS A 183 -5.58 4.67 -14.82
N ALA A 184 -4.86 3.92 -15.66
CA ALA A 184 -3.80 4.43 -16.53
C ALA A 184 -4.05 4.11 -18.01
N GLN A 185 -4.33 5.14 -18.80
CA GLN A 185 -4.56 5.01 -20.26
C GLN A 185 -3.35 5.43 -21.10
N SER A 186 -2.42 6.18 -20.52
CA SER A 186 -1.22 6.67 -21.18
C SER A 186 -0.12 6.93 -20.16
N THR A 187 1.13 6.96 -20.63
CA THR A 187 2.27 7.38 -19.80
C THR A 187 2.10 8.86 -19.38
N LYS A 188 2.21 9.13 -18.09
CA LYS A 188 2.18 10.47 -17.47
C LYS A 188 3.33 10.60 -16.48
N ILE A 189 3.91 11.78 -16.40
CA ILE A 189 5.03 12.07 -15.50
C ILE A 189 4.65 13.25 -14.62
N PHE A 190 4.90 13.09 -13.33
CA PHE A 190 4.65 14.10 -12.32
C PHE A 190 5.91 14.39 -11.53
N ARG A 191 6.01 15.60 -11.01
CA ARG A 191 6.90 15.94 -9.89
C ARG A 191 6.23 15.51 -8.59
N ILE A 192 7.00 14.85 -7.74
CA ILE A 192 6.61 14.52 -6.37
C ILE A 192 6.86 15.76 -5.50
N GLU A 193 5.81 16.27 -4.87
CA GLU A 193 5.88 17.40 -3.95
C GLU A 193 5.42 16.95 -2.55
N PRO A 194 6.36 16.55 -1.66
CA PRO A 194 6.04 16.32 -0.25
C PRO A 194 5.53 17.61 0.39
N GLY A 195 4.44 17.51 1.15
CA GLY A 195 3.79 18.63 1.80
C GLY A 195 3.13 18.21 3.11
N LEU A 196 2.35 19.12 3.66
CA LEU A 196 1.58 18.91 4.89
C LEU A 196 0.12 19.27 4.64
N VAL A 197 -0.78 18.52 5.28
CA VAL A 197 -2.22 18.83 5.33
C VAL A 197 -2.68 18.87 6.77
N SER A 198 -3.66 19.72 7.08
CA SER A 198 -4.32 19.66 8.38
C SER A 198 -5.03 18.33 8.56
N ASP A 199 -4.94 17.76 9.75
CA ASP A 199 -5.85 16.69 10.12
C ASP A 199 -7.28 17.23 10.23
N ASN A 200 -8.25 16.40 9.84
CA ASN A 200 -9.65 16.80 9.74
C ASN A 200 -10.57 16.01 10.67
N LEU A 201 -10.02 15.17 11.57
CA LEU A 201 -10.84 14.34 12.45
C LEU A 201 -10.27 14.19 13.86
N LEU A 202 -9.05 13.64 13.99
CA LEU A 202 -8.45 13.28 15.28
C LEU A 202 -7.92 14.50 16.04
N ASP A 203 -7.22 15.40 15.35
CA ASP A 203 -6.73 16.65 15.92
C ASP A 203 -6.60 17.74 14.84
N PRO A 204 -7.60 18.65 14.71
CA PRO A 204 -7.59 19.71 13.70
C PRO A 204 -6.40 20.69 13.74
N LEU A 205 -5.62 20.69 14.84
CA LEU A 205 -4.41 21.50 14.97
C LEU A 205 -3.15 20.76 14.52
N ALA A 206 -3.22 19.44 14.34
CA ALA A 206 -2.12 18.63 13.85
C ALA A 206 -1.96 18.78 12.33
N CYS A 207 -0.70 18.77 11.88
CA CYS A 207 -0.35 18.59 10.48
C CYS A 207 0.05 17.14 10.22
N ARG A 208 -0.43 16.56 9.12
CA ARG A 208 -0.07 15.24 8.62
C ARG A 208 0.80 15.35 7.38
N PRO A 209 1.73 14.41 7.14
CA PRO A 209 2.48 14.37 5.90
C PRO A 209 1.54 14.06 4.72
N SER A 210 1.79 14.69 3.60
CA SER A 210 1.08 14.46 2.34
C SER A 210 2.05 14.45 1.17
N VAL A 211 1.63 13.89 0.04
CA VAL A 211 2.33 14.02 -1.24
C VAL A 211 1.34 14.52 -2.28
N THR A 212 1.76 15.54 -3.05
CA THR A 212 1.03 16.00 -4.22
C THR A 212 1.82 15.63 -5.47
N LEU A 213 1.10 15.20 -6.52
CA LEU A 213 1.67 14.97 -7.84
C LEU A 213 1.34 16.16 -8.73
N ARG A 214 2.36 16.86 -9.22
CA ARG A 214 2.21 18.00 -10.13
C ARG A 214 2.67 17.61 -11.52
N ASP A 215 1.86 17.89 -12.54
CA ASP A 215 2.21 17.60 -13.94
C ASP A 215 3.60 18.16 -14.29
N LEU A 216 4.41 17.34 -14.93
CA LEU A 216 5.74 17.70 -15.41
C LEU A 216 5.83 17.42 -16.91
N GLU A 217 6.53 18.30 -17.64
CA GLU A 217 6.98 18.01 -19.00
C GLU A 217 7.79 16.69 -19.02
N PRO A 218 7.79 15.92 -20.12
CA PRO A 218 8.15 14.51 -20.13
C PRO A 218 9.66 14.31 -19.88
N ARG A 219 10.05 14.24 -18.60
CA ARG A 219 11.39 13.91 -18.13
C ARG A 219 11.29 13.12 -16.84
N THR A 220 11.79 11.90 -16.87
CA THR A 220 12.00 11.05 -15.70
C THR A 220 13.28 11.44 -14.97
N GLY A 221 13.42 10.95 -13.73
CA GLY A 221 14.59 11.21 -12.90
C GLY A 221 14.24 11.42 -11.42
N PRO A 222 15.18 11.98 -10.63
CA PRO A 222 14.96 12.21 -9.20
C PRO A 222 13.69 13.03 -8.93
N SER A 223 12.96 12.65 -7.88
CA SER A 223 11.72 13.33 -7.45
C SER A 223 10.57 13.26 -8.47
N THR A 224 10.55 12.22 -9.32
CA THR A 224 9.48 12.03 -10.31
C THR A 224 8.62 10.81 -10.02
N TYR A 225 7.36 10.89 -10.42
CA TYR A 225 6.39 9.80 -10.43
C TYR A 225 5.97 9.56 -11.89
N LEU A 226 6.35 8.42 -12.45
CA LEU A 226 5.90 7.98 -13.76
C LEU A 226 4.74 7.00 -13.57
N LEU A 227 3.58 7.31 -14.15
CA LEU A 227 2.43 6.42 -14.25
C LEU A 227 2.33 5.91 -15.68
N THR A 228 2.34 4.61 -15.90
CA THR A 228 2.23 4.05 -17.26
C THR A 228 1.49 2.71 -17.29
N PRO A 229 0.74 2.40 -18.36
CA PRO A 229 0.31 1.04 -18.67
C PRO A 229 1.33 0.25 -19.50
N ASN A 230 2.45 0.86 -19.91
CA ASN A 230 3.46 0.22 -20.73
C ASN A 230 4.65 -0.26 -19.88
N ILE A 231 4.86 -1.57 -19.86
CA ILE A 231 5.95 -2.21 -19.12
C ILE A 231 7.35 -1.85 -19.64
N GLU A 232 7.48 -1.46 -20.90
CA GLU A 232 8.74 -1.02 -21.51
C GLU A 232 9.11 0.39 -21.02
N ASP A 233 8.16 1.33 -21.07
CA ASP A 233 8.32 2.69 -20.53
C ASP A 233 8.63 2.66 -19.02
N TRP A 234 8.02 1.72 -18.31
CA TRP A 234 8.15 1.55 -16.88
C TRP A 234 9.60 1.34 -16.42
N LEU A 235 10.36 0.51 -17.15
CA LEU A 235 11.77 0.20 -16.83
C LEU A 235 12.79 1.10 -17.55
N ALA A 236 12.36 1.87 -18.55
CA ALA A 236 13.25 2.69 -19.36
C ALA A 236 14.10 3.66 -18.53
N ASP A 237 15.39 3.79 -18.90
CA ASP A 237 16.37 4.73 -18.34
C ASP A 237 16.66 4.58 -16.84
N THR A 238 16.63 3.34 -16.33
CA THR A 238 16.89 3.04 -14.90
C THR A 238 18.15 2.20 -14.65
N GLN A 239 19.01 2.00 -15.65
CA GLN A 239 20.06 0.96 -15.71
C GLN A 239 21.13 1.04 -14.60
N ASP A 240 21.36 2.21 -14.01
CA ASP A 240 22.39 2.42 -12.97
C ASP A 240 21.83 2.51 -11.54
N ARG A 241 20.52 2.29 -11.37
CA ARG A 241 19.83 2.47 -10.08
C ARG A 241 19.42 1.14 -9.46
N ARG A 242 19.25 1.16 -8.13
CA ARG A 242 18.69 0.03 -7.37
C ARG A 242 17.19 0.18 -7.23
N TYR A 243 16.53 -0.95 -7.09
CA TYR A 243 15.09 -1.06 -7.05
C TYR A 243 14.61 -1.54 -5.68
N LEU A 244 13.55 -0.90 -5.21
CA LEU A 244 12.60 -1.50 -4.29
C LEU A 244 11.41 -1.94 -5.13
N LEU A 245 11.11 -3.24 -5.15
CA LEU A 245 10.02 -3.80 -5.93
C LEU A 245 8.81 -4.00 -5.01
N HIS A 246 7.70 -3.37 -5.38
CA HIS A 246 6.41 -3.55 -4.74
C HIS A 246 5.41 -4.08 -5.77
N ILE A 247 4.73 -5.17 -5.44
CA ILE A 247 3.69 -5.81 -6.26
C ILE A 247 2.44 -5.96 -5.39
N ASP A 248 1.44 -5.12 -5.62
CA ASP A 248 0.06 -5.42 -5.21
C ASP A 248 -0.56 -6.31 -6.29
N LEU A 249 -1.17 -7.42 -5.86
CA LEU A 249 -1.81 -8.35 -6.78
C LEU A 249 -3.07 -7.77 -7.42
N ASP A 250 -3.67 -6.72 -6.85
CA ASP A 250 -4.85 -6.06 -7.42
C ASP A 250 -4.60 -5.50 -8.84
N TYR A 251 -3.35 -5.15 -9.16
CA TYR A 251 -2.91 -4.79 -10.50
C TYR A 251 -3.28 -5.84 -11.56
N PHE A 252 -3.23 -7.13 -11.21
CA PHE A 252 -3.52 -8.21 -12.14
C PHE A 252 -5.02 -8.54 -12.23
N ASN A 253 -5.76 -8.34 -11.15
CA ASN A 253 -7.21 -8.49 -11.08
C ASN A 253 -7.71 -7.73 -9.85
N ASN A 254 -8.51 -6.68 -10.09
CA ASN A 254 -9.13 -5.90 -9.04
C ASN A 254 -10.65 -6.09 -9.08
N ARG A 255 -11.11 -7.35 -9.21
CA ARG A 255 -12.52 -7.72 -9.40
C ARG A 255 -13.41 -7.01 -8.39
N TYR A 256 -12.98 -6.98 -7.14
CA TYR A 256 -13.77 -6.50 -6.03
C TYR A 256 -13.64 -4.99 -5.83
N ASP A 257 -12.44 -4.41 -5.98
CA ASP A 257 -12.17 -2.97 -5.73
C ASP A 257 -12.75 -2.46 -4.38
N GLY A 258 -12.82 -3.34 -3.37
CA GLY A 258 -13.46 -3.06 -2.08
C GLY A 258 -14.98 -2.83 -2.13
N ASP A 259 -15.65 -3.18 -3.22
CA ASP A 259 -17.07 -2.93 -3.48
C ASP A 259 -17.88 -4.25 -3.56
N SER A 260 -18.90 -4.38 -2.71
CA SER A 260 -19.79 -5.56 -2.74
C SER A 260 -20.67 -5.62 -3.99
N ASP A 261 -20.90 -4.48 -4.65
CA ASP A 261 -21.70 -4.36 -5.86
C ASP A 261 -20.86 -4.46 -7.15
N TRP A 262 -19.61 -4.93 -7.06
CA TRP A 262 -18.66 -5.04 -8.17
C TRP A 262 -19.23 -5.67 -9.45
N SER A 263 -20.12 -6.65 -9.30
CA SER A 263 -20.76 -7.35 -10.42
C SER A 263 -21.65 -6.45 -11.30
N LEU A 264 -22.02 -5.26 -10.80
CA LEU A 264 -22.84 -4.27 -11.49
C LEU A 264 -22.02 -3.20 -12.22
N HIS A 265 -20.69 -3.23 -12.11
CA HIS A 265 -19.83 -2.24 -12.73
C HIS A 265 -19.90 -2.29 -14.26
N ALA A 266 -19.97 -1.12 -14.89
CA ALA A 266 -20.03 -1.01 -16.35
C ALA A 266 -18.74 -1.47 -17.04
N SER A 267 -17.62 -1.53 -16.32
CA SER A 267 -16.31 -1.99 -16.80
C SER A 267 -15.68 -2.86 -15.71
N PRO A 268 -16.03 -4.15 -15.65
CA PRO A 268 -15.53 -5.06 -14.63
C PRO A 268 -14.00 -5.21 -14.70
N LEU A 269 -13.34 -5.18 -13.55
CA LEU A 269 -11.91 -5.42 -13.41
C LEU A 269 -11.61 -6.90 -13.11
N ASP A 270 -12.33 -7.80 -13.79
CA ASP A 270 -12.27 -9.26 -13.58
C ASP A 270 -11.76 -9.99 -14.83
N PRO A 271 -10.47 -9.84 -15.19
CA PRO A 271 -9.90 -10.59 -16.29
C PRO A 271 -9.91 -12.09 -16.00
N PRO A 272 -10.04 -12.94 -17.04
CA PRO A 272 -10.02 -14.39 -16.87
C PRO A 272 -8.64 -14.87 -16.41
N ARG A 273 -8.61 -16.02 -15.73
CA ARG A 273 -7.39 -16.61 -15.12
C ARG A 273 -6.19 -16.65 -16.06
N ASP A 274 -6.37 -17.06 -17.30
CA ASP A 274 -5.28 -17.16 -18.28
C ASP A 274 -4.63 -15.81 -18.58
N VAL A 275 -5.43 -14.74 -18.63
CA VAL A 275 -4.93 -13.37 -18.78
C VAL A 275 -4.15 -12.92 -17.54
N ILE A 276 -4.68 -13.16 -16.33
CA ILE A 276 -4.00 -12.85 -15.05
C ILE A 276 -2.61 -13.50 -15.05
N MET A 277 -2.55 -14.80 -15.30
CA MET A 277 -1.31 -15.56 -15.23
C MET A 277 -0.33 -15.18 -16.33
N ALA A 278 -0.81 -14.87 -17.55
CA ALA A 278 0.03 -14.38 -18.63
C ALA A 278 0.66 -13.02 -18.31
N ARG A 279 -0.05 -12.14 -17.60
CA ARG A 279 0.49 -10.85 -17.14
C ARG A 279 1.55 -11.01 -16.05
N ILE A 280 1.37 -11.96 -15.13
CA ILE A 280 2.41 -12.32 -14.15
C ILE A 280 3.66 -12.85 -14.88
N ASP A 281 3.48 -13.75 -15.85
CA ASP A 281 4.59 -14.28 -16.64
C ASP A 281 5.29 -13.17 -17.46
N GLU A 282 4.55 -12.20 -17.98
CA GLU A 282 5.09 -11.02 -18.66
C GLU A 282 5.94 -10.15 -17.71
N LEU A 283 5.43 -9.84 -16.51
CA LEU A 283 6.14 -9.06 -15.51
C LEU A 283 7.44 -9.75 -15.06
N THR A 284 7.36 -11.04 -14.72
CA THR A 284 8.55 -11.79 -14.28
C THR A 284 9.59 -11.90 -15.39
N ARG A 285 9.16 -12.08 -16.65
CA ARG A 285 10.06 -12.10 -17.80
C ARG A 285 10.86 -10.80 -17.97
N VAL A 286 10.27 -9.62 -17.72
CA VAL A 286 11.02 -8.35 -17.81
C VAL A 286 11.91 -8.08 -16.60
N LEU A 287 11.61 -8.66 -15.43
CA LEU A 287 12.39 -8.48 -14.19
C LEU A 287 13.48 -9.54 -13.98
N SER A 288 13.36 -10.70 -14.63
CA SER A 288 14.31 -11.83 -14.55
C SER A 288 15.69 -11.65 -15.21
N PRO A 289 15.94 -10.72 -16.16
CA PRO A 289 17.27 -10.49 -16.68
C PRO A 289 18.29 -10.26 -15.54
N PRO A 290 19.46 -10.92 -15.54
CA PRO A 290 20.38 -10.90 -14.39
C PRO A 290 20.82 -9.50 -13.95
N ASP A 291 20.94 -8.56 -14.89
CA ASP A 291 21.29 -7.17 -14.61
C ASP A 291 20.17 -6.42 -13.88
N ILE A 292 18.89 -6.70 -14.19
CA ILE A 292 17.73 -6.14 -13.49
C ILE A 292 17.57 -6.83 -12.13
N ALA A 293 17.55 -8.16 -12.11
CA ALA A 293 17.33 -8.95 -10.90
C ALA A 293 18.37 -8.65 -9.79
N ALA A 294 19.64 -8.46 -10.18
CA ALA A 294 20.72 -8.12 -9.25
C ALA A 294 20.60 -6.71 -8.64
N ARG A 295 19.76 -5.84 -9.19
CA ARG A 295 19.53 -4.47 -8.73
C ARG A 295 18.30 -4.32 -7.84
N ILE A 296 17.48 -5.36 -7.71
CA ILE A 296 16.33 -5.40 -6.78
C ILE A 296 16.83 -5.77 -5.38
N ASP A 297 16.78 -4.80 -4.48
CA ASP A 297 17.26 -4.92 -3.09
C ASP A 297 16.24 -5.54 -2.15
N ASP A 298 14.95 -5.31 -2.39
CA ASP A 298 13.84 -5.77 -1.57
C ASP A 298 12.62 -5.98 -2.48
N VAL A 299 11.81 -7.00 -2.16
CA VAL A 299 10.59 -7.36 -2.90
C VAL A 299 9.45 -7.49 -1.89
N VAL A 300 8.34 -6.82 -2.16
CA VAL A 300 7.09 -7.01 -1.41
C VAL A 300 6.00 -7.47 -2.37
N ILE A 301 5.27 -8.51 -1.99
CA ILE A 301 4.07 -9.01 -2.68
C ILE A 301 2.90 -8.89 -1.70
N ALA A 302 1.97 -7.99 -2.00
CA ALA A 302 0.74 -7.76 -1.25
C ALA A 302 -0.44 -8.48 -1.92
N PHE A 303 -1.18 -9.30 -1.17
CA PHE A 303 -2.29 -10.12 -1.71
C PHE A 303 -3.65 -9.43 -1.68
N SER A 304 -3.75 -8.31 -0.97
CA SER A 304 -4.90 -7.40 -0.92
C SER A 304 -6.27 -8.09 -0.85
N PRO A 305 -6.60 -8.77 0.27
CA PRO A 305 -7.90 -9.40 0.49
C PRO A 305 -9.06 -8.42 0.30
N GLY A 306 -9.99 -8.78 -0.58
CA GLY A 306 -11.10 -7.93 -0.99
C GLY A 306 -10.80 -6.98 -2.16
N PHE A 307 -9.64 -7.16 -2.80
CA PHE A 307 -9.29 -6.58 -4.10
C PHE A 307 -8.90 -7.71 -5.06
N PHE A 308 -7.81 -8.45 -4.77
CA PHE A 308 -7.36 -9.57 -5.59
C PHE A 308 -7.98 -10.91 -5.15
N PRO A 309 -8.63 -11.67 -6.06
CA PRO A 309 -9.36 -12.88 -5.68
C PRO A 309 -8.52 -14.02 -5.10
N ALA A 310 -8.93 -14.52 -3.95
CA ALA A 310 -8.26 -15.56 -3.18
C ALA A 310 -8.10 -16.89 -3.93
N GLU A 311 -8.97 -17.20 -4.89
CA GLU A 311 -8.80 -18.41 -5.70
C GLU A 311 -7.54 -18.41 -6.58
N PHE A 312 -6.92 -17.24 -6.81
CA PHE A 312 -5.72 -17.09 -7.63
C PHE A 312 -4.43 -16.96 -6.82
N TRP A 313 -4.51 -16.75 -5.50
CA TRP A 313 -3.36 -16.46 -4.63
C TRP A 313 -2.22 -17.47 -4.76
N GLN A 314 -2.53 -18.77 -4.62
CA GLN A 314 -1.51 -19.82 -4.66
C GLN A 314 -0.75 -19.87 -5.98
N GLU A 315 -1.46 -19.72 -7.10
CA GLU A 315 -0.82 -19.79 -8.41
C GLU A 315 -0.04 -18.52 -8.72
N ALA A 316 -0.59 -17.36 -8.37
CA ALA A 316 0.06 -16.07 -8.55
C ALA A 316 1.38 -16.02 -7.76
N ASP A 317 1.34 -16.41 -6.48
CA ASP A 317 2.53 -16.48 -5.62
C ASP A 317 3.61 -17.36 -6.24
N ARG A 318 3.25 -18.60 -6.59
CA ARG A 318 4.19 -19.56 -7.16
C ARG A 318 4.84 -19.00 -8.44
N ARG A 319 4.05 -18.44 -9.36
CA ARG A 319 4.58 -17.89 -10.62
C ARG A 319 5.47 -16.68 -10.41
N LEU A 320 5.11 -15.77 -9.50
CA LEU A 320 5.94 -14.62 -9.15
C LEU A 320 7.27 -15.07 -8.55
N VAL A 321 7.23 -15.98 -7.59
CA VAL A 321 8.42 -16.47 -6.88
C VAL A 321 9.34 -17.23 -7.82
N ASP A 322 8.80 -18.19 -8.59
CA ASP A 322 9.56 -18.94 -9.60
C ASP A 322 10.16 -18.00 -10.66
N GLY A 323 9.35 -17.09 -11.21
CA GLY A 323 9.74 -16.19 -12.29
C GLY A 323 10.74 -15.11 -11.88
N LEU A 324 10.71 -14.67 -10.63
CA LEU A 324 11.69 -13.73 -10.06
C LEU A 324 12.94 -14.44 -9.53
N GLY A 325 13.00 -15.78 -9.59
CA GLY A 325 14.11 -16.57 -9.03
C GLY A 325 14.27 -16.39 -7.52
N LEU A 326 13.15 -16.15 -6.83
CA LEU A 326 13.11 -16.04 -5.38
C LEU A 326 13.04 -17.45 -4.78
N SER A 327 13.67 -17.66 -3.63
CA SER A 327 13.59 -18.92 -2.91
C SER A 327 12.66 -18.78 -1.71
N ASP A 328 11.84 -19.79 -1.50
CA ASP A 328 11.33 -20.09 -0.17
C ASP A 328 12.53 -20.64 0.61
N GLY A 329 13.04 -19.84 1.54
CA GLY A 329 14.27 -20.15 2.30
C GLY A 329 14.21 -21.46 3.06
#